data_AF-A0A497ANR8-F1
#
_entry.id   AF-A0A497ANR8-F1
#
_cell.length_a   1.000
_cell.length_b   1.000
_cell.length_c   1.000
_cell.angle_alpha   90.00
_cell.angle_beta   90.00
_cell.angle_gamma   90.00
#
_symmetry.space_group_name_H-M   'P 1'
#
loop_
_entity.id
_entity.type
_entity.pdbx_description
1 polymer ?
#
loop_
_entity_poly.entity_id
_entity_poly.type
_entity_poly.pdbx_seq_one_letter_code
_entity_poly.pdbx_strand_id
1 'polypeptide(L)' 'MKTIGIFHYQVGRTDGVSLEIDKWKHVLEEMGHTVHLCAGDLGATEGTLIEEMYHHRPDAERL' A
#
# COMPACT_ATOMS: atom_id res chain seq x y z
N MET A 1 -17.61 -11.76 2.67
CA MET A 1 -17.26 -10.33 2.82
C MET A 1 -16.39 -10.15 4.04
N LYS A 2 -15.18 -9.61 3.86
CA LYS A 2 -14.19 -9.32 4.90
C LYS A 2 -13.55 -7.97 4.61
N THR A 3 -12.96 -7.36 5.62
CA THR A 3 -12.13 -6.15 5.48
C THR A 3 -10.67 -6.57 5.50
N ILE A 4 -9.89 -6.13 4.52
CA ILE A 4 -8.49 -6.53 4.32
C ILE A 4 -7.65 -5.25 4.25
N GLY A 5 -6.54 -5.22 4.99
CA GLY A 5 -5.56 -4.15 4.92
C GLY A 5 -4.31 -4.64 4.19
N ILE A 6 -3.85 -3.91 3.19
CA ILE A 6 -2.57 -4.12 2.52
C ILE A 6 -1.62 -3.02 2.95
N PHE A 7 -0.46 -3.41 3.47
CA PHE A 7 0.56 -2.51 4.02
C PHE A 7 1.85 -2.63 3.21
N HIS A 8 2.38 -1.50 2.75
CA HIS A 8 3.70 -1.43 2.11
C HIS A 8 4.34 -0.07 2.38
N TYR A 9 5.68 0.04 2.41
CA TYR A 9 6.33 1.34 2.65
C TYR A 9 6.06 2.37 1.54
N GLN A 10 5.72 1.90 0.33
CA GLN A 10 5.44 2.70 -0.87
C GLN A 10 4.49 1.94 -1.79
N VAL A 11 3.50 2.64 -2.36
CA VAL A 11 2.55 2.13 -3.36
C VAL A 11 2.32 3.17 -4.46
N GLY A 12 1.51 2.83 -5.47
CA GLY A 12 1.07 3.79 -6.49
C GLY A 12 2.18 4.28 -7.43
N ARG A 13 3.23 3.49 -7.60
CA ARG A 13 4.33 3.71 -8.57
C ARG A 13 4.22 2.70 -9.72
N THR A 14 5.15 2.78 -10.67
CA THR A 14 5.24 1.86 -11.81
C THR A 14 6.20 0.69 -11.57
N ASP A 15 6.65 0.48 -10.34
CA ASP A 15 7.45 -0.69 -9.99
C ASP A 15 6.57 -1.94 -9.89
N GLY A 16 7.19 -3.12 -10.00
CA GLY A 16 6.45 -4.39 -10.02
C GLY A 16 5.63 -4.64 -8.76
N VAL A 17 6.07 -4.18 -7.58
CA VAL A 17 5.35 -4.41 -6.32
C VAL A 17 4.10 -3.53 -6.24
N SER A 18 4.20 -2.26 -6.62
CA SER A 18 3.03 -1.37 -6.72
C SER A 18 1.96 -1.93 -7.66
N LEU A 19 2.37 -2.46 -8.82
CA LEU A 19 1.44 -3.06 -9.79
C LEU A 19 0.78 -4.34 -9.26
N GLU A 20 1.54 -5.19 -8.54
CA GLU A 20 0.98 -6.39 -7.90
C GLU A 20 0.00 -6.04 -6.79
N ILE A 21 0.29 -5.01 -5.99
CA ILE A 21 -0.61 -4.51 -4.94
C ILE A 21 -1.94 -4.03 -5.54
N ASP A 22 -1.88 -3.25 -6.62
CA ASP A 22 -3.07 -2.74 -7.31
C ASP A 22 -3.92 -3.88 -7.90
N LYS A 23 -3.28 -4.85 -8.56
CA LYS A 23 -3.93 -6.06 -9.06
C LYS A 23 -4.61 -6.85 -7.94
N TRP A 24 -3.93 -7.07 -6.81
CA TRP A 24 -4.51 -7.83 -5.69
C TRP A 24 -5.63 -7.09 -5.01
N LYS A 25 -5.53 -5.77 -4.85
CA LYS A 25 -6.64 -4.94 -4.37
C LYS A 25 -7.86 -5.13 -5.27
N HIS A 26 -7.69 -5.02 -6.58
CA HIS A 26 -8.77 -5.19 -7.54
C HIS A 26 -9.42 -6.59 -7.45
N VAL A 27 -8.63 -7.66 -7.49
CA VAL A 27 -9.14 -9.04 -7.38
C VAL A 27 -9.91 -9.26 -6.08
N LEU A 28 -9.40 -8.77 -4.94
CA LEU A 28 -10.07 -8.93 -3.65
C LEU A 28 -11.38 -8.11 -3.57
N GLU A 29 -11.41 -6.92 -4.16
CA GLU A 29 -12.62 -6.10 -4.28
C GLU A 29 -13.68 -6.80 -5.15
N GLU A 30 -13.29 -7.39 -6.28
CA GLU A 30 -14.19 -8.18 -7.14
C GLU A 30 -14.75 -9.43 -6.43
N MET A 31 -13.99 -10.02 -5.51
CA MET A 31 -14.45 -11.12 -4.64
C MET A 31 -15.42 -10.65 -3.53
N GLY A 32 -15.77 -9.36 -3.47
CA GLY A 32 -16.68 -8.78 -2.48
C GLY A 32 -16.03 -8.55 -1.12
N HIS A 33 -14.73 -8.21 -1.10
CA HIS A 33 -14.05 -7.72 0.10
C HIS A 33 -13.89 -6.20 0.05
N THR A 34 -13.78 -5.59 1.21
CA THR A 34 -13.38 -4.18 1.32
C THR A 34 -11.88 -4.16 1.56
N VAL A 35 -11.12 -3.49 0.69
CA VAL A 35 -9.66 -3.45 0.77
C VAL A 35 -9.22 -2.02 1.07
N HIS A 36 -8.34 -1.88 2.07
CA HIS A 36 -7.71 -0.62 2.42
C HIS A 36 -6.21 -0.72 2.13
N LEU A 37 -5.67 0.30 1.47
CA LEU A 37 -4.23 0.47 1.30
C LEU A 37 -3.71 1.36 2.42
N CYS A 38 -2.59 0.96 3.03
CA CYS A 38 -1.86 1.75 4.01
C CYS A 38 -0.39 1.82 3.58
N ALA A 39 0.17 3.02 3.43
CA ALA A 39 1.56 3.15 2.98
C ALA A 39 2.25 4.39 3.51
N GLY A 40 3.59 4.37 3.49
CA GLY A 40 4.43 5.54 3.79
C GLY A 40 4.59 6.51 2.62
N ASP A 41 4.32 6.06 1.41
CA ASP A 41 4.25 6.87 0.19
C ASP A 41 3.12 6.29 -0.68
N LEU A 42 2.10 7.10 -0.96
CA LEU A 42 0.92 6.67 -1.72
C LEU A 42 1.08 6.82 -3.23
N GLY A 43 2.11 7.52 -3.71
CA GLY A 43 2.30 7.76 -5.14
C GLY A 43 1.04 8.36 -5.81
N ALA A 44 0.54 7.68 -6.84
CA ALA A 44 -0.68 8.06 -7.57
C ALA A 44 -1.95 7.31 -7.10
N THR A 45 -1.89 6.58 -6.00
CA THR A 45 -2.99 5.74 -5.50
C THR A 45 -3.61 6.33 -4.23
N GLU A 46 -4.90 6.07 -4.00
CA GLU A 46 -5.58 6.46 -2.75
C GLU A 46 -5.39 5.40 -1.65
N GLY A 47 -5.27 5.86 -0.40
CA GLY A 47 -5.13 5.01 0.77
C GLY A 47 -4.89 5.82 2.04
N THR A 48 -4.60 5.12 3.13
CA THR A 48 -4.21 5.71 4.40
C THR A 48 -2.70 5.94 4.40
N LEU A 49 -2.28 7.20 4.48
CA LEU A 49 -0.87 7.54 4.66
C LEU A 49 -0.45 7.27 6.11
N ILE A 50 0.61 6.48 6.28
CA ILE A 50 1.29 6.27 7.55
C ILE A 50 2.74 6.67 7.31
N GLU A 51 3.07 7.93 7.56
CA GLU A 51 4.38 8.51 7.26
C GLU A 51 5.51 7.64 7.82
N GLU A 52 5.29 7.02 8.97
CA GLU A 52 6.29 6.25 9.67
C GLU A 52 6.73 4.97 8.95
N MET A 53 5.92 4.47 8.02
CA MET A 53 6.26 3.31 7.20
C MET A 53 7.29 3.63 6.12
N TYR A 54 7.51 4.90 5.78
CA TYR A 54 8.48 5.26 4.74
C TYR A 54 9.91 5.16 5.26
N HIS A 55 10.77 4.43 4.54
CA HIS A 55 12.12 4.12 5.02
C HIS A 55 13.15 5.23 4.76
N HIS A 56 12.85 6.23 3.93
CA HIS A 56 13.73 7.40 3.75
C HIS A 56 13.33 8.53 4.70
N ARG A 57 13.42 8.27 6.00
CA ARG A 57 13.21 9.28 7.04
C ARG A 57 14.51 9.52 7.81
N PRO A 58 14.77 10.75 8.30
CA PRO A 58 15.98 11.04 9.07
C PRO A 58 16.14 10.18 10.34
N ASP A 59 15.03 9.71 10.89
CA ASP A 59 14.95 8.89 12.11
C ASP A 59 14.82 7.38 11.82
N ALA A 60 14.81 6.97 10.54
CA ALA A 60 14.81 5.56 10.17
C ALA A 60 16.23 5.00 10.19
N GLU A 61 16.51 4.08 11.12
CA GLU A 61 17.77 3.35 11.16
C GLU A 61 17.83 2.32 10.02
N ARG A 62 18.96 2.28 9.30
CA ARG A 62 19.24 1.20 8.33
C ARG A 62 19.70 -0.03 9.11
N LEU A 63 18.95 -1.12 8.99
CA LEU A 63 19.30 -2.46 9.50
C LEU A 63 20.32 -3.16 8.61
#